data_AF-A0A293LUH5-F1
#
_entry.id   AF-A0A293LUH5-F1
#
_cell.length_a   1.000
_cell.length_b   1.000
_cell.length_c   1.000
_cell.angle_alpha   90.00
_cell.angle_beta   90.00
_cell.angle_gamma   90.00
#
_symmetry.space_group_name_H-M   'P 1'
#
loop_
_entity.id
_entity.type
_entity.pdbx_description
1 polymer ?
#
loop_
_entity_poly.entity_id
_entity_poly.type
_entity_poly.pdbx_seq_one_letter_code
_entity_poly.pdbx_strand_id
1 'polypeptide(L)' 'MGKEKTRQYCDDYVKYGFTAHENKPQCVVCGQVLMNSCMNPAKLQRHLTTKHAAVKDRPRDFFERKDSS' A
#
# COMPACT_ATOMS: atom_id res chain seq x y z
N MET A 1 13.17 -17.87 -15.28
CA MET A 1 12.59 -16.71 -14.54
C MET A 1 11.11 -16.59 -14.92
N GLY A 2 10.23 -17.09 -14.07
CA GLY A 2 8.79 -17.10 -14.35
C GLY A 2 8.24 -15.68 -14.31
N LYS A 3 7.67 -15.26 -15.44
CA LYS A 3 7.04 -13.95 -15.67
C LYS A 3 6.18 -13.59 -14.45
N GLU A 4 6.68 -12.64 -13.69
CA GLU A 4 5.98 -12.07 -12.57
C GLU A 4 4.70 -11.48 -13.16
N LYS A 5 3.56 -12.13 -12.90
CA LYS A 5 2.27 -11.48 -13.02
C LYS A 5 2.34 -10.34 -12.01
N THR A 6 2.90 -9.22 -12.41
CA THR A 6 2.65 -7.89 -11.85
C THR A 6 1.15 -7.72 -11.96
N ARG A 7 0.45 -8.28 -10.98
CA ARG A 7 -1.00 -8.21 -10.83
C ARG A 7 -1.27 -6.71 -10.89
N GLN A 8 -2.02 -6.27 -11.89
CA GLN A 8 -2.41 -4.86 -12.11
C GLN A 8 -2.84 -4.15 -10.81
N TYR A 9 -3.32 -4.93 -9.83
CA TYR A 9 -3.52 -4.54 -8.44
C TYR A 9 -2.40 -3.76 -7.75
N CYS A 10 -1.11 -4.02 -8.01
CA CYS A 10 -0.01 -3.42 -7.25
C CYS A 10 0.08 -1.90 -7.44
N ASP A 11 -0.15 -1.43 -8.67
CA ASP A 11 -0.05 0.00 -9.02
C ASP A 11 -1.23 0.80 -8.45
N ASP A 12 -2.42 0.21 -8.39
CA ASP A 12 -3.61 0.83 -7.82
C ASP A 12 -3.58 0.92 -6.29
N TYR A 13 -2.78 0.11 -5.58
CA TYR A 13 -2.72 0.17 -4.12
C TYR A 13 -1.86 1.32 -3.59
N VAL A 14 -0.94 1.84 -4.41
CA VAL A 14 -0.08 2.96 -4.00
C VAL A 14 -0.89 4.23 -3.72
N LYS A 15 -2.06 4.39 -4.38
CA LYS A 15 -3.01 5.48 -4.09
C LYS A 15 -3.64 5.39 -2.70
N TYR A 16 -3.60 4.22 -2.07
CA TYR A 16 -4.01 3.98 -0.70
C TYR A 16 -2.82 3.92 0.26
N GLY A 17 -1.59 4.20 -0.18
CA GLY A 17 -0.38 4.13 0.63
C GLY A 17 0.13 2.72 0.90
N PHE A 18 -0.19 1.75 0.02
CA PHE A 18 0.26 0.37 0.15
C PHE A 18 0.88 -0.16 -1.14
N THR A 19 1.87 -1.04 -0.97
CA THR A 19 2.50 -1.82 -2.05
C THR A 19 2.30 -3.31 -1.81
N ALA A 20 2.58 -4.16 -2.79
CA ALA A 20 2.47 -5.61 -2.61
C ALA A 20 3.85 -6.21 -2.29
N HIS A 21 4.01 -6.70 -1.06
CA HIS A 21 5.19 -7.44 -0.63
C HIS A 21 4.82 -8.91 -0.44
N GLU A 22 5.39 -9.81 -1.26
CA GLU A 22 5.13 -11.26 -1.18
C GLU A 22 3.63 -11.63 -1.19
N ASN A 23 2.83 -10.99 -2.07
CA ASN A 23 1.36 -11.12 -2.13
C ASN A 23 0.60 -10.59 -0.90
N LYS A 24 1.23 -9.77 -0.05
CA LYS A 24 0.59 -9.12 1.10
C LYS A 24 0.67 -7.60 0.97
N PRO A 25 -0.34 -6.86 1.45
CA PRO A 25 -0.28 -5.40 1.45
C PRO A 25 0.73 -4.90 2.48
N GLN A 26 1.74 -4.14 2.04
CA GLN A 26 2.72 -3.48 2.89
C GLN A 26 2.51 -1.97 2.87
N CYS A 27 2.48 -1.34 4.05
CA CYS A 27 2.35 0.11 4.16
C CYS A 27 3.67 0.78 3.76
N VAL A 28 3.65 1.71 2.79
CA VAL A 28 4.86 2.42 2.34
C VAL A 28 5.30 3.51 3.35
N VAL A 29 4.43 3.87 4.28
CA VAL A 29 4.72 4.89 5.31
C VAL A 29 5.56 4.31 6.45
N CYS A 30 5.18 3.13 6.96
CA CYS A 30 5.82 2.49 8.11
C CYS A 30 6.45 1.13 7.83
N GLY A 31 6.33 0.60 6.61
CA GLY A 31 6.83 -0.73 6.24
C GLY A 31 6.01 -1.89 6.80
N GLN A 32 4.91 -1.65 7.52
CA GLN A 32 4.13 -2.72 8.16
C GLN A 32 3.42 -3.58 7.10
N VAL A 33 3.72 -4.88 7.11
CA VAL A 33 3.04 -5.88 6.27
C VAL A 33 1.75 -6.31 6.96
N LEU A 34 0.63 -6.12 6.28
CA LEU A 34 -0.70 -6.53 6.72
C LEU A 34 -1.05 -7.91 6.16
N MET A 35 -2.09 -8.54 6.71
CA MET A 35 -2.62 -9.80 6.20
C MET A 35 -3.22 -9.63 4.80
N ASN A 36 -3.21 -10.69 3.98
CA ASN A 36 -3.85 -10.69 2.65
C ASN A 36 -5.35 -10.28 2.71
N SER A 37 -6.06 -10.62 3.78
CA SER A 37 -7.45 -10.21 4.01
C SER A 37 -7.64 -8.70 4.27
N CYS A 38 -6.54 -7.94 4.37
CA CYS A 38 -6.52 -6.49 4.46
C CYS A 38 -6.34 -5.77 3.12
N MET A 39 -6.25 -6.49 1.99
CA MET A 39 -6.16 -5.87 0.65
C MET A 39 -7.42 -5.09 0.24
N ASN A 40 -8.50 -5.14 1.02
CA ASN A 40 -9.68 -4.33 0.79
C ASN A 40 -9.40 -2.85 1.08
N PRO A 41 -9.62 -1.90 0.15
CA PRO A 41 -9.31 -0.47 0.32
C PRO A 41 -9.87 0.15 1.60
N ALA A 42 -11.06 -0.27 2.06
CA ALA A 42 -11.61 0.21 3.33
C ALA A 42 -10.71 -0.12 4.54
N LYS A 43 -10.05 -1.28 4.55
CA LYS A 43 -9.13 -1.68 5.61
C LYS A 43 -7.78 -0.96 5.50
N LEU A 44 -7.30 -0.74 4.28
CA LEU A 44 -6.09 0.05 4.00
C LEU A 44 -6.27 1.50 4.47
N GLN A 45 -7.38 2.13 4.09
CA GLN A 45 -7.74 3.48 4.55
C GLN A 45 -7.89 3.55 6.07
N ARG A 46 -8.47 2.53 6.71
CA ARG A 46 -8.56 2.49 8.18
C ARG A 46 -7.18 2.44 8.82
N HIS A 47 -6.25 1.67 8.28
CA HIS A 47 -4.87 1.65 8.76
C HIS A 47 -4.24 3.04 8.63
N LEU A 48 -4.31 3.68 7.45
CA LEU A 48 -3.79 5.04 7.28
C LEU A 48 -4.44 6.03 8.24
N THR A 49 -5.77 6.01 8.36
CA THR A 49 -6.48 6.97 9.22
C THR A 49 -6.13 6.81 10.70
N THR A 50 -5.89 5.59 11.16
CA THR A 50 -5.63 5.31 12.58
C THR A 50 -4.15 5.40 12.96
N LYS A 51 -3.25 4.93 12.10
CA LYS A 51 -1.79 4.92 12.34
C LYS A 51 -1.08 6.15 11.77
N HIS A 52 -1.65 6.72 10.71
CA HIS A 52 -1.00 7.71 9.86
C HIS A 52 -1.97 8.85 9.50
N ALA A 53 -2.72 9.35 10.48
CA ALA A 53 -3.74 10.38 10.28
C ALA A 53 -3.21 11.64 9.56
N ALA A 54 -1.92 11.95 9.73
CA ALA A 54 -1.24 13.08 9.09
C ALA A 54 -1.03 12.91 7.57
N VAL A 55 -1.04 11.68 7.06
CA VAL A 55 -0.81 11.37 5.64
C VAL A 55 -1.99 10.69 4.97
N LYS A 56 -3.10 10.47 5.67
CA LYS A 56 -4.32 9.83 5.13
C LYS A 56 -4.91 10.56 3.91
N ASP A 57 -4.68 11.87 3.81
CA ASP A 57 -5.20 12.76 2.77
C ASP A 57 -4.11 13.15 1.75
N ARG A 58 -2.93 12.54 1.83
CA ARG A 58 -1.84 12.84 0.91
C ARG A 58 -2.12 12.23 -0.47
N PRO A 59 -1.70 12.91 -1.55
CA PRO A 59 -1.89 12.40 -2.90
C PRO A 59 -1.04 11.15 -3.16
N ARG A 60 -1.40 10.38 -4.20
CA ARG A 60 -0.67 9.20 -4.68
C ARG A 60 0.85 9.44 -4.79
N ASP A 61 1.25 10.60 -5.34
CA ASP A 61 2.65 11.00 -5.52
C ASP A 61 3.49 10.95 -4.23
N PHE A 62 2.87 11.26 -3.08
CA PHE A 62 3.54 11.18 -1.78
C PHE A 62 3.92 9.73 -1.43
N PHE A 63 3.02 8.79 -1.73
CA PHE A 63 3.21 7.37 -1.46
C PHE A 63 4.17 6.72 -2.47
N GLU A 64 4.10 7.11 -3.74
CA GLU A 64 5.04 6.62 -4.78
C GLU A 64 6.49 6.99 -4.46
N ARG A 65 6.73 8.23 -4.02
CA ARG A 65 8.07 8.64 -3.58
C ARG A 65 8.61 7.86 -2.38
N LYS A 66 7.73 7.29 -1.55
CA LYS A 66 8.12 6.48 -0.39
C LYS A 66 8.32 5.01 -0.73
N ASP A 67 7.64 4.49 -1.75
CA ASP A 67 7.83 3.13 -2.26
C ASP A 67 9.17 2.96 -2.99
N SER A 68 9.62 4.00 -3.69
CA SER A 68 10.90 3.99 -4.44
C SER A 68 12.14 4.33 -3.60
N SER A 69 12.02 4.47 -2.28
CA SER A 69 13.11 4.93 -1.39
C SER A 69 13.63 3.86 -0.45
#